data_AF-A0A4U8Q2Q4-F1
#
_entry.id   AF-A0A4U8Q2Q4-F1
#
_cell.length_a   1.000
_cell.length_b   1.000
_cell.length_c   1.000
_cell.angle_alpha   90.00
_cell.angle_beta   90.00
_cell.angle_gamma   90.00
#
_symmetry.space_group_name_H-M   'P 1'
#
loop_
_entity.id
_entity.type
_entity.pdbx_description
1 polymer ?
#
loop_
_entity_poly.entity_id
_entity_poly.type
_entity_poly.pdbx_seq_one_letter_code
_entity_poly.pdbx_strand_id
1 'polypeptide(L)'
;MFEIRMITAPLIGAVIGYCTNYIAVKMMFRPLRPVKIGKYTLPFTPGIIPKGKERLAKAIGAAVGKQLLTKETMEGVLLSDSIKEKVGDALEGIIEVQSENEMQLGQISDEIGSSVAGEVIKGILESVQGSFLAMMVNEKMLENFREPIAKKVNEVTIGRIVTMVKDSDVPVRVYAIEAYERLVEEKLGDMMENINISGIVQEKINEMDVLEVEELLMSIMKKELNAIVNLGALIGFILGLINLLF
;
A
#
# COMPACT_ATOMS: atom_id res chain seq x y z
N MET A 1 47.73 -25.61 28.82
CA MET A 1 46.87 -26.39 27.90
C MET A 1 45.40 -26.45 28.33
N PHE A 2 45.08 -26.34 29.64
CA PHE A 2 43.70 -26.39 30.16
C PHE A 2 42.85 -25.14 29.82
N GLU A 3 43.44 -23.93 29.86
CA GLU A 3 42.68 -22.69 29.59
C GLU A 3 42.25 -22.52 28.13
N ILE A 4 43.06 -22.96 27.17
CA ILE A 4 42.72 -22.89 25.74
C ILE A 4 41.50 -23.77 25.45
N ARG A 5 41.42 -24.96 26.06
CA ARG A 5 40.28 -25.88 25.87
C ARG A 5 38.97 -25.28 26.40
N MET A 6 39.02 -24.54 27.51
CA MET A 6 37.84 -23.92 28.12
C MET A 6 37.20 -22.86 27.22
N ILE A 7 37.99 -22.08 26.49
CA ILE A 7 37.45 -21.03 25.61
C ILE A 7 37.04 -21.61 24.24
N THR A 8 37.68 -22.69 23.79
CA THR A 8 37.41 -23.25 22.45
C THR A 8 36.00 -23.79 22.26
N ALA A 9 35.39 -24.44 23.26
CA ALA A 9 34.06 -25.04 23.11
C ALA A 9 32.93 -23.99 22.93
N PRO A 10 32.82 -22.94 23.76
CA PRO A 10 31.91 -21.81 23.54
C PRO A 10 32.13 -21.11 22.20
N LEU A 11 33.40 -20.91 21.82
CA LEU A 11 33.74 -20.23 20.58
C LEU A 11 33.31 -21.04 19.35
N ILE A 12 33.57 -22.35 19.34
CA ILE A 12 33.13 -23.26 18.27
C ILE A 12 31.60 -23.30 18.21
N GLY A 13 30.93 -23.41 19.35
CA GLY A 13 29.48 -23.37 19.44
C GLY A 13 28.91 -22.07 18.85
N ALA A 14 29.50 -20.93 19.17
CA ALA A 14 29.11 -19.63 18.63
C ALA A 14 29.27 -19.55 17.11
N VAL A 15 30.40 -20.05 16.58
CA VAL A 15 30.68 -20.06 15.14
C VAL A 15 29.69 -20.97 14.40
N ILE A 16 29.44 -22.19 14.92
CA ILE A 16 28.47 -23.11 14.32
C ILE A 16 27.06 -22.49 14.34
N GLY A 17 26.67 -21.88 15.46
CA GLY A 17 25.38 -21.21 15.60
C GLY A 17 25.23 -20.05 14.61
N TYR A 18 26.25 -19.21 14.47
CA TYR A 18 26.29 -18.12 13.50
C TYR A 18 26.18 -18.65 12.06
N CYS A 19 27.05 -19.59 11.67
CA CYS A 19 27.10 -20.11 10.31
C CYS A 19 25.81 -20.83 9.91
N THR A 20 25.28 -21.69 10.77
CA THR A 20 24.06 -22.47 10.48
C THR A 20 22.86 -21.54 10.30
N ASN A 21 22.72 -20.55 11.18
CA ASN A 21 21.59 -19.64 11.11
C ASN A 21 21.71 -18.64 9.94
N TYR A 22 22.94 -18.21 9.61
CA TYR A 22 23.20 -17.44 8.40
C TYR A 22 22.78 -18.21 7.13
N ILE A 23 23.11 -19.51 7.05
CA ILE A 23 22.69 -20.37 5.95
C ILE A 23 21.17 -20.48 5.89
N ALA A 24 20.51 -20.70 7.04
CA ALA A 24 19.06 -20.80 7.10
C ALA A 24 18.35 -19.53 6.60
N VAL A 25 18.81 -18.35 7.04
CA VAL A 25 18.31 -17.07 6.54
C VAL A 25 18.52 -16.96 5.03
N LYS A 26 19.72 -17.29 4.54
CA LYS A 26 20.03 -17.26 3.10
C LYS A 26 19.16 -18.22 2.29
N MET A 27 18.81 -19.38 2.85
CA MET A 27 17.95 -20.39 2.24
C MET A 27 16.49 -19.95 2.10
N MET A 28 16.03 -18.98 2.88
CA MET A 28 14.68 -18.42 2.70
C MET A 28 14.55 -17.66 1.37
N PHE A 29 15.63 -17.05 0.89
CA PHE A 29 15.65 -16.25 -0.34
C PHE A 29 16.19 -17.02 -1.54
N ARG A 30 17.20 -17.90 -1.34
CA ARG A 30 17.82 -18.69 -2.42
C ARG A 30 17.70 -20.18 -2.14
N PRO A 31 17.57 -21.04 -3.17
CA PRO A 31 17.62 -20.75 -4.60
C PRO A 31 16.28 -20.25 -5.17
N LEU A 32 16.35 -19.43 -6.22
CA LEU A 32 15.16 -18.85 -6.87
C LEU A 32 14.34 -19.88 -7.65
N ARG A 33 14.96 -20.98 -8.05
CA ARG A 33 14.35 -22.08 -8.81
C ARG A 33 14.52 -23.39 -8.04
N PRO A 34 13.57 -24.33 -8.17
CA PRO A 34 13.70 -25.67 -7.57
C PRO A 34 14.93 -26.37 -8.13
N VAL A 35 15.78 -26.89 -7.24
CA VAL A 35 16.94 -27.70 -7.63
C VAL A 35 16.52 -29.16 -7.65
N LYS A 36 16.70 -29.81 -8.80
CA LYS A 36 16.35 -31.22 -9.00
C LYS A 36 17.61 -32.08 -8.99
N ILE A 37 17.59 -33.18 -8.25
CA ILE A 37 18.62 -34.21 -8.25
C ILE A 37 17.95 -35.51 -8.73
N GLY A 38 18.17 -35.86 -9.99
CA GLY A 38 17.48 -36.98 -10.64
C GLY A 38 15.96 -36.77 -10.65
N LYS A 39 15.22 -37.67 -10.00
CA LYS A 39 13.75 -37.62 -9.89
C LYS A 39 13.25 -36.84 -8.66
N TYR A 40 14.15 -36.42 -7.75
CA TYR A 40 13.78 -35.78 -6.49
C TYR A 40 14.10 -34.28 -6.52
N THR A 41 13.20 -33.45 -5.98
CA THR A 41 13.45 -32.02 -5.76
C THR A 41 14.05 -31.84 -4.36
N LEU A 42 15.14 -31.09 -4.26
CA LEU A 42 15.81 -30.87 -2.98
C LEU A 42 14.86 -30.14 -2.01
N PRO A 43 14.75 -30.59 -0.74
CA PRO A 43 13.94 -29.89 0.25
C PRO A 43 14.46 -28.46 0.43
N PHE A 44 13.55 -27.53 0.74
CA PHE A 44 13.86 -26.10 0.86
C PHE A 44 14.34 -25.43 -0.45
N THR A 45 14.07 -26.03 -1.61
CA THR A 45 14.26 -25.39 -2.93
C THR A 45 12.96 -25.42 -3.74
N PRO A 46 12.48 -24.28 -4.30
CA PRO A 46 13.03 -22.94 -4.15
C PRO A 46 12.90 -22.42 -2.71
N GLY A 47 13.58 -21.32 -2.40
CA GLY A 47 13.49 -20.66 -1.11
C GLY A 47 12.03 -20.32 -0.73
N ILE A 48 11.78 -20.15 0.57
CA ILE A 48 10.43 -19.92 1.12
C ILE A 48 9.78 -18.67 0.52
N ILE A 49 10.54 -17.59 0.35
CA ILE A 49 10.06 -16.31 -0.17
C ILE A 49 9.68 -16.41 -1.67
N PRO A 50 10.57 -16.87 -2.58
CA PRO A 50 10.20 -17.15 -3.97
C PRO A 50 8.97 -18.04 -4.12
N LYS A 51 8.88 -19.10 -3.30
CA LYS A 51 7.76 -20.05 -3.32
C LYS A 51 6.44 -19.43 -2.86
N GLY A 52 6.50 -18.42 -1.99
CA GLY A 52 5.36 -17.79 -1.34
C GLY A 52 4.86 -16.51 -2.01
N LYS A 53 5.42 -16.10 -3.16
CA LYS A 53 5.14 -14.81 -3.82
C LYS A 53 3.64 -14.52 -4.00
N GLU A 54 2.87 -15.48 -4.53
CA GLU A 54 1.42 -15.29 -4.75
C GLU A 54 0.65 -15.09 -3.43
N ARG A 55 1.01 -15.84 -2.39
CA ARG A 55 0.42 -15.68 -1.05
C ARG A 55 0.76 -14.30 -0.46
N LEU A 56 1.99 -13.82 -0.68
CA LEU A 56 2.42 -12.49 -0.26
C LEU A 56 1.63 -11.41 -1.01
N ALA A 57 1.48 -11.54 -2.33
CA ALA A 57 0.67 -10.64 -3.14
C ALA A 57 -0.74 -10.51 -2.59
N LYS A 58 -1.40 -11.65 -2.32
CA LYS A 58 -2.75 -11.68 -1.75
C LYS A 58 -2.84 -11.00 -0.38
N ALA A 59 -1.93 -11.32 0.53
CA ALA A 59 -1.93 -10.77 1.88
C ALA A 59 -1.68 -9.26 1.88
N ILE A 60 -0.75 -8.79 1.04
CA ILE A 60 -0.38 -7.37 0.99
C ILE A 60 -1.46 -6.57 0.27
N GLY A 61 -2.00 -7.06 -0.85
CA GLY A 61 -3.13 -6.41 -1.50
C GLY A 61 -4.36 -6.30 -0.60
N ALA A 62 -4.69 -7.34 0.17
CA ALA A 62 -5.78 -7.29 1.14
C ALA A 62 -5.52 -6.28 2.28
N ALA A 63 -4.28 -6.18 2.76
CA ALA A 63 -3.91 -5.19 3.77
C ALA A 63 -4.03 -3.76 3.22
N VAL A 64 -3.51 -3.51 2.02
CA VAL A 64 -3.61 -2.20 1.34
C VAL A 64 -5.07 -1.81 1.12
N GLY A 65 -5.89 -2.71 0.57
CA GLY A 65 -7.31 -2.43 0.35
C GLY A 65 -8.05 -2.13 1.65
N LYS A 66 -7.78 -2.88 2.72
CA LYS A 66 -8.43 -2.66 4.02
C LYS A 66 -7.99 -1.38 4.72
N GLN A 67 -6.82 -0.83 4.41
CA GLN A 67 -6.26 0.30 5.16
C GLN A 67 -6.38 1.63 4.40
N LEU A 68 -6.38 1.60 3.05
CA LEU A 68 -6.43 2.80 2.21
C LEU A 68 -7.78 3.05 1.57
N LEU A 69 -8.53 1.98 1.31
CA LEU A 69 -9.89 2.05 0.79
C LEU A 69 -10.91 1.72 1.88
N THR A 70 -10.73 2.32 3.04
CA THR A 70 -11.81 2.37 4.02
C THR A 70 -12.76 3.50 3.64
N LYS A 71 -14.01 3.37 4.07
CA LYS A 71 -14.99 4.44 3.95
C LYS A 71 -14.45 5.69 4.65
N GLU A 72 -13.91 5.53 5.85
CA GLU A 72 -13.44 6.64 6.69
C GLU A 72 -12.25 7.39 6.08
N THR A 73 -11.28 6.69 5.48
CA THR A 73 -10.13 7.33 4.82
C THR A 73 -10.59 8.07 3.58
N MET A 74 -11.47 7.48 2.78
CA MET A 74 -11.98 8.11 1.56
C MET A 74 -12.90 9.30 1.88
N GLU A 75 -13.73 9.23 2.92
CA GLU A 75 -14.49 10.37 3.44
C GLU A 75 -13.55 11.47 3.89
N GLY A 76 -12.55 11.17 4.73
CA GLY A 76 -11.61 12.16 5.23
C GLY A 76 -10.83 12.87 4.11
N VAL A 77 -10.49 12.14 3.05
CA VAL A 77 -9.80 12.70 1.88
C VAL A 77 -10.76 13.53 1.03
N LEU A 78 -11.93 13.00 0.66
CA LEU A 78 -12.94 13.69 -0.16
C LEU A 78 -13.54 14.92 0.53
N LEU A 79 -13.69 14.87 1.86
CA LEU A 79 -14.16 15.97 2.69
C LEU A 79 -13.02 16.83 3.25
N SER A 80 -11.82 16.71 2.69
CA SER A 80 -10.73 17.62 3.05
C SER A 80 -11.02 19.04 2.60
N ASP A 81 -10.54 20.03 3.35
CA ASP A 81 -10.74 21.45 3.04
C ASP A 81 -10.22 21.79 1.62
N SER A 82 -9.11 21.18 1.20
CA SER A 82 -8.56 21.32 -0.16
C SER A 82 -9.57 20.94 -1.24
N ILE A 83 -10.26 19.81 -1.08
CA ILE A 83 -11.24 19.34 -2.06
C ILE A 83 -12.53 20.15 -1.98
N LYS A 84 -13.00 20.49 -0.77
CA LYS A 84 -14.20 21.32 -0.59
C LYS A 84 -14.05 22.68 -1.26
N GLU A 85 -12.90 23.33 -1.09
CA GLU A 85 -12.62 24.63 -1.71
C GLU A 85 -12.60 24.50 -3.25
N LYS A 86 -11.92 23.48 -3.79
CA LYS A 86 -11.89 23.22 -5.24
C LYS A 86 -13.28 22.95 -5.83
N VAL A 87 -14.11 22.20 -5.11
CA VAL A 87 -15.49 21.93 -5.52
C VAL A 87 -16.36 23.20 -5.42
N GLY A 88 -16.18 23.98 -4.34
CA GLY A 88 -16.86 25.26 -4.15
C GLY A 88 -16.56 26.26 -5.26
N ASP A 89 -15.27 26.48 -5.57
CA ASP A 89 -14.81 27.41 -6.60
C ASP A 89 -15.32 27.00 -7.99
N ALA A 90 -15.30 25.70 -8.29
CA ALA A 90 -15.76 25.20 -9.57
C ALA A 90 -17.29 25.31 -9.73
N LEU A 91 -18.06 25.04 -8.67
CA LEU A 91 -19.52 25.17 -8.71
C LEU A 91 -19.96 26.64 -8.77
N GLU A 92 -19.25 27.54 -8.09
CA GLU A 92 -19.46 28.99 -8.21
C GLU A 92 -19.21 29.46 -9.65
N GLY A 93 -18.13 28.98 -10.28
CA GLY A 93 -17.84 29.21 -11.69
C GLY A 93 -18.94 28.71 -12.65
N ILE A 94 -19.54 27.54 -12.40
CA ILE A 94 -20.67 27.04 -13.23
C ILE A 94 -21.87 28.00 -13.20
N ILE A 95 -22.13 28.60 -12.06
CA ILE A 95 -23.32 29.43 -11.83
C ILE A 95 -23.12 30.84 -12.38
N GLU A 96 -21.90 31.38 -12.32
CA GLU A 96 -21.53 32.60 -13.04
C GLU A 96 -21.54 32.40 -14.57
N VAL A 97 -21.01 31.28 -15.08
CA VAL A 97 -20.92 30.99 -16.53
C VAL A 97 -22.28 30.80 -17.18
N GLN A 98 -23.28 30.28 -16.44
CA GLN A 98 -24.65 30.14 -16.93
C GLN A 98 -25.33 31.50 -17.21
N SER A 99 -24.76 32.60 -16.71
CA SER A 99 -25.27 33.97 -16.91
C SER A 99 -24.68 34.68 -18.13
N GLU A 100 -23.54 34.24 -18.68
CA GLU A 100 -22.86 35.01 -19.74
C GLU A 100 -22.53 34.26 -21.03
N ASN A 101 -22.32 32.93 -21.06
CA ASN A 101 -22.14 32.20 -22.34
C ASN A 101 -22.25 30.68 -22.13
N GLU A 102 -22.82 29.97 -23.10
CA GLU A 102 -22.92 28.50 -23.19
C GLU A 102 -21.55 27.79 -23.29
N MET A 103 -20.62 28.00 -22.36
CA MET A 103 -19.51 27.07 -22.18
C MET A 103 -20.10 25.79 -21.58
N GLN A 104 -19.94 24.68 -22.29
CA GLN A 104 -20.70 23.45 -22.05
C GLN A 104 -20.42 22.90 -20.66
N LEU A 105 -21.47 22.71 -19.85
CA LEU A 105 -21.47 22.08 -18.51
C LEU A 105 -20.56 20.83 -18.39
N GLY A 106 -20.30 20.12 -19.51
CA GLY A 106 -19.36 19.00 -19.56
C GLY A 106 -17.90 19.38 -19.29
N GLN A 107 -17.42 20.53 -19.77
CA GLN A 107 -16.01 20.92 -19.61
C GLN A 107 -15.66 21.20 -18.14
N ILE A 108 -16.55 21.89 -17.43
CA ILE A 108 -16.35 22.19 -16.01
C ILE A 108 -16.50 20.92 -15.17
N SER A 109 -17.38 19.99 -15.59
CA SER A 109 -17.46 18.66 -14.99
C SER A 109 -16.14 17.92 -15.06
N ASP A 110 -15.53 17.86 -16.23
CA ASP A 110 -14.30 17.09 -16.42
C ASP A 110 -13.13 17.67 -15.61
N GLU A 111 -13.07 19.00 -15.45
CA GLU A 111 -12.08 19.66 -14.60
C GLU A 111 -12.27 19.34 -13.11
N ILE A 112 -13.50 19.35 -12.60
CA ILE A 112 -13.79 18.99 -11.20
C ILE A 112 -13.37 17.54 -10.93
N GLY A 113 -13.83 16.61 -11.76
CA GLY A 113 -13.51 15.19 -11.60
C GLY A 113 -12.01 14.93 -11.59
N SER A 114 -11.27 15.55 -12.51
CA SER A 114 -9.80 15.41 -12.59
C SER A 114 -9.09 16.00 -11.38
N SER A 115 -9.54 17.16 -10.87
CA SER A 115 -8.95 17.83 -9.71
C SER A 115 -9.19 17.06 -8.41
N VAL A 116 -10.42 16.58 -8.20
CA VAL A 116 -10.78 15.74 -7.04
C VAL A 116 -10.02 14.41 -7.09
N ALA A 117 -9.95 13.77 -8.26
CA ALA A 117 -9.18 12.53 -8.41
C ALA A 117 -7.69 12.72 -8.06
N GLY A 118 -7.08 13.85 -8.46
CA GLY A 118 -5.68 14.17 -8.12
C GLY A 118 -5.46 14.34 -6.62
N GLU A 119 -6.33 15.08 -5.92
CA GLU A 119 -6.25 15.23 -4.46
C GLU A 119 -6.49 13.92 -3.73
N VAL A 120 -7.40 13.07 -4.24
CA VAL A 120 -7.64 11.73 -3.67
C VAL A 120 -6.39 10.86 -3.78
N ILE A 121 -5.77 10.81 -4.97
CA ILE A 121 -4.52 10.07 -5.20
C ILE A 121 -3.43 10.58 -4.25
N LYS A 122 -3.28 11.90 -4.13
CA LYS A 122 -2.30 12.53 -3.24
C LYS A 122 -2.54 12.17 -1.77
N GLY A 123 -3.78 12.28 -1.29
CA GLY A 123 -4.15 11.93 0.08
C GLY A 123 -3.90 10.46 0.40
N ILE A 124 -4.17 9.56 -0.54
CA ILE A 124 -3.83 8.14 -0.39
C ILE A 124 -2.32 7.94 -0.27
N LEU A 125 -1.52 8.58 -1.14
CA LEU A 125 -0.06 8.49 -1.08
C LEU A 125 0.49 9.02 0.26
N GLU A 126 -0.02 10.16 0.72
CA GLU A 126 0.35 10.74 2.02
C GLU A 126 -0.03 9.83 3.19
N SER A 127 -1.20 9.17 3.14
CA SER A 127 -1.64 8.26 4.20
C SER A 127 -0.77 7.01 4.37
N VAL A 128 -0.07 6.58 3.30
CA VAL A 128 0.86 5.44 3.35
C VAL A 128 2.29 5.84 3.59
N GLN A 129 2.65 7.13 3.51
CA GLN A 129 4.04 7.56 3.63
C GLN A 129 4.67 7.06 4.93
N GLY A 130 5.89 6.52 4.82
CA GLY A 130 6.63 5.96 5.96
C GLY A 130 6.18 4.55 6.39
N SER A 131 5.15 3.97 5.76
CA SER A 131 4.75 2.58 5.99
C SER A 131 5.32 1.62 4.95
N PHE A 132 5.23 0.31 5.22
CA PHE A 132 5.53 -0.73 4.22
C PHE A 132 4.69 -0.57 2.94
N LEU A 133 3.50 0.02 3.05
CA LEU A 133 2.58 0.18 1.92
C LEU A 133 3.06 1.24 0.92
N ALA A 134 3.86 2.22 1.33
CA ALA A 134 4.43 3.23 0.42
C ALA A 134 5.35 2.63 -0.65
N MET A 135 5.92 1.44 -0.40
CA MET A 135 6.74 0.75 -1.39
C MET A 135 5.89 -0.01 -2.43
N MET A 136 4.65 -0.35 -2.08
CA MET A 136 3.73 -1.11 -2.92
C MET A 136 2.79 -0.21 -3.72
N VAL A 137 2.39 0.91 -3.12
CA VAL A 137 1.44 1.86 -3.69
C VAL A 137 2.23 3.07 -4.17
N ASN A 138 2.19 3.33 -5.46
CA ASN A 138 2.83 4.47 -6.09
C ASN A 138 1.86 5.21 -7.01
N GLU A 139 2.25 6.40 -7.44
CA GLU A 139 1.43 7.26 -8.30
C GLU A 139 0.98 6.53 -9.59
N LYS A 140 1.86 5.78 -10.24
CA LYS A 140 1.53 5.01 -11.47
C LYS A 140 0.44 3.96 -11.23
N MET A 141 0.43 3.33 -10.05
CA MET A 141 -0.60 2.37 -9.67
C MET A 141 -1.95 3.05 -9.43
N LEU A 142 -1.92 4.23 -8.82
CA LEU A 142 -3.11 5.00 -8.50
C LEU A 142 -3.68 5.75 -9.72
N GLU A 143 -2.87 5.97 -10.76
CA GLU A 143 -3.32 6.62 -12.00
C GLU A 143 -4.42 5.83 -12.71
N ASN A 144 -4.42 4.49 -12.59
CA ASN A 144 -5.49 3.64 -13.11
C ASN A 144 -6.87 3.93 -12.48
N PHE A 145 -6.88 4.60 -11.33
CA PHE A 145 -8.11 4.98 -10.61
C PHE A 145 -8.52 6.41 -10.89
N ARG A 146 -7.68 7.21 -11.56
CA ARG A 146 -7.98 8.60 -11.86
C ARG A 146 -9.26 8.75 -12.67
N GLU A 147 -9.36 8.00 -13.77
CA GLU A 147 -10.54 7.94 -14.64
C GLU A 147 -11.80 7.44 -13.90
N PRO A 148 -11.78 6.28 -13.20
CA PRO A 148 -12.90 5.82 -12.38
C PRO A 148 -13.35 6.82 -11.31
N ILE A 149 -12.41 7.44 -10.59
CA ILE A 149 -12.72 8.44 -9.56
C ILE A 149 -13.31 9.69 -10.21
N ALA A 150 -12.68 10.23 -11.25
CA ALA A 150 -13.14 11.43 -11.94
C ALA A 150 -14.55 11.25 -12.50
N LYS A 151 -14.80 10.15 -13.22
CA LYS A 151 -16.12 9.83 -13.77
C LYS A 151 -17.18 9.72 -12.67
N LYS A 152 -16.84 9.03 -11.57
CA LYS A 152 -17.78 8.80 -10.48
C LYS A 152 -18.07 10.08 -9.69
N VAL A 153 -17.07 10.94 -9.49
CA VAL A 153 -17.24 12.29 -8.94
C VAL A 153 -18.14 13.12 -9.86
N ASN A 154 -17.95 13.06 -11.17
CA ASN A 154 -18.76 13.82 -12.14
C ASN A 154 -20.24 13.41 -12.15
N GLU A 155 -20.52 12.11 -12.14
CA GLU A 155 -21.88 11.56 -12.02
C GLU A 155 -22.59 12.04 -10.73
N VAL A 156 -21.81 12.20 -9.66
CA VAL A 156 -22.27 12.46 -8.31
C VAL A 156 -22.48 13.97 -8.12
N THR A 157 -21.51 14.82 -8.47
CA THR A 157 -21.47 16.26 -8.15
C THR A 157 -22.39 17.13 -9.02
N ILE A 158 -22.53 16.85 -10.33
CA ILE A 158 -23.16 17.84 -11.24
C ILE A 158 -24.63 17.58 -11.54
N GLY A 159 -25.08 16.32 -11.47
CA GLY A 159 -26.48 15.99 -11.76
C GLY A 159 -27.50 16.54 -10.75
N ARG A 160 -27.10 16.78 -9.49
CA ARG A 160 -27.99 17.20 -8.40
C ARG A 160 -27.85 18.67 -7.99
N ILE A 161 -26.64 19.24 -8.07
CA ILE A 161 -26.39 20.62 -7.59
C ILE A 161 -27.03 21.66 -8.52
N VAL A 162 -27.01 21.43 -9.84
CA VAL A 162 -27.65 22.31 -10.83
C VAL A 162 -29.17 22.41 -10.61
N THR A 163 -29.81 21.33 -10.12
CA THR A 163 -31.25 21.36 -9.83
C THR A 163 -31.62 22.12 -8.56
N MET A 164 -30.69 22.31 -7.62
CA MET A 164 -30.98 22.90 -6.31
C MET A 164 -30.71 24.41 -6.24
N VAL A 165 -29.89 24.96 -7.15
CA VAL A 165 -29.44 26.37 -7.14
C VAL A 165 -30.51 27.36 -7.60
N LYS A 166 -31.66 26.91 -8.10
CA LYS A 166 -32.64 27.81 -8.72
C LYS A 166 -33.46 28.70 -7.76
N ASP A 167 -33.42 28.52 -6.44
CA ASP A 167 -34.39 29.18 -5.54
C ASP A 167 -33.85 29.61 -4.15
N SER A 168 -32.62 30.13 -4.00
CA SER A 168 -32.15 30.57 -2.66
C SER A 168 -31.21 31.78 -2.66
N ASP A 169 -31.49 32.75 -1.76
CA ASP A 169 -30.74 33.98 -1.47
C ASP A 169 -29.49 33.73 -0.58
N VAL A 170 -29.01 32.48 -0.52
CA VAL A 170 -27.82 32.06 0.22
C VAL A 170 -26.63 32.09 -0.73
N PRO A 171 -25.40 32.46 -0.28
CA PRO A 171 -24.22 32.36 -1.12
C PRO A 171 -24.12 30.95 -1.68
N VAL A 172 -24.22 30.86 -3.00
CA VAL A 172 -24.18 29.63 -3.81
C VAL A 172 -23.12 28.65 -3.32
N ARG A 173 -21.95 29.17 -2.95
CA ARG A 173 -20.79 28.42 -2.45
C ARG A 173 -21.10 27.60 -1.19
N VAL A 174 -21.86 28.14 -0.25
CA VAL A 174 -22.21 27.44 1.02
C VAL A 174 -23.13 26.26 0.73
N TYR A 175 -24.13 26.47 -0.13
CA TYR A 175 -25.05 25.41 -0.56
C TYR A 175 -24.34 24.34 -1.39
N ALA A 176 -23.42 24.75 -2.26
CA ALA A 176 -22.61 23.88 -3.09
C ALA A 176 -21.75 22.93 -2.24
N ILE A 177 -21.07 23.46 -1.22
CA ILE A 177 -20.26 22.65 -0.30
C ILE A 177 -21.14 21.73 0.55
N GLU A 178 -22.24 22.21 1.14
CA GLU A 178 -23.16 21.34 1.90
C GLU A 178 -23.76 20.22 1.03
N ALA A 179 -24.13 20.54 -0.21
CA ALA A 179 -24.66 19.57 -1.16
C ALA A 179 -23.60 18.54 -1.53
N TYR A 180 -22.35 18.96 -1.74
CA TYR A 180 -21.21 18.07 -1.96
C TYR A 180 -20.94 17.16 -0.76
N GLU A 181 -20.92 17.70 0.46
CA GLU A 181 -20.69 16.92 1.68
C GLU A 181 -21.74 15.80 1.84
N ARG A 182 -23.04 16.16 1.78
CA ARG A 182 -24.14 15.17 1.88
C ARG A 182 -24.07 14.12 0.79
N LEU A 183 -23.70 14.54 -0.41
CA LEU A 183 -23.62 13.68 -1.57
C LEU A 183 -22.45 12.68 -1.45
N VAL A 184 -21.29 13.12 -0.93
CA VAL A 184 -20.18 12.23 -0.60
C VAL A 184 -20.63 11.23 0.47
N GLU A 185 -21.26 11.68 1.55
CA GLU A 185 -21.75 10.79 2.62
C GLU A 185 -22.79 9.77 2.12
N GLU A 186 -23.71 10.19 1.25
CA GLU A 186 -24.75 9.33 0.67
C GLU A 186 -24.20 8.34 -0.36
N LYS A 187 -23.26 8.77 -1.21
CA LYS A 187 -22.84 8.00 -2.40
C LYS A 187 -21.50 7.32 -2.28
N LEU A 188 -20.65 7.68 -1.32
CA LEU A 188 -19.34 7.05 -1.21
C LEU A 188 -19.43 5.54 -1.00
N GLY A 189 -20.41 5.05 -0.24
CA GLY A 189 -20.63 3.61 -0.06
C GLY A 189 -20.76 2.88 -1.40
N ASP A 190 -21.64 3.38 -2.28
CA ASP A 190 -21.86 2.85 -3.63
C ASP A 190 -20.61 2.98 -4.52
N MET A 191 -19.81 4.03 -4.33
CA MET A 191 -18.56 4.24 -5.07
C MET A 191 -17.51 3.20 -4.70
N MET A 192 -17.39 2.87 -3.41
CA MET A 192 -16.37 1.95 -2.89
C MET A 192 -16.56 0.51 -3.34
N GLU A 193 -17.80 0.08 -3.62
CA GLU A 193 -18.09 -1.30 -4.06
C GLU A 193 -17.43 -1.66 -5.40
N ASN A 194 -17.17 -0.67 -6.25
CA ASN A 194 -16.66 -0.89 -7.60
C ASN A 194 -15.12 -0.73 -7.70
N ILE A 195 -14.45 -0.34 -6.62
CA ILE A 195 -13.01 -0.07 -6.63
C ILE A 195 -12.23 -1.27 -6.06
N ASN A 196 -11.55 -2.01 -6.93
CA ASN A 196 -10.74 -3.17 -6.53
C ASN A 196 -9.23 -2.84 -6.45
N ILE A 197 -8.82 -2.01 -5.48
CA ILE A 197 -7.38 -1.76 -5.21
C ILE A 197 -6.65 -3.04 -4.83
N SER A 198 -7.29 -3.91 -4.05
CA SER A 198 -6.67 -5.17 -3.62
C SER A 198 -6.21 -6.02 -4.80
N GLY A 199 -7.04 -6.12 -5.85
CA GLY A 199 -6.73 -6.84 -7.08
C GLY A 199 -5.60 -6.18 -7.86
N ILE A 200 -5.65 -4.85 -8.02
CA ILE A 200 -4.62 -4.10 -8.76
C ILE A 200 -3.24 -4.22 -8.09
N VAL A 201 -3.19 -4.12 -6.76
CA VAL A 201 -1.94 -4.32 -6.00
C VAL A 201 -1.45 -5.77 -6.07
N GLN A 202 -2.36 -6.75 -5.99
CA GLN A 202 -2.03 -8.17 -6.15
C GLN A 202 -1.41 -8.47 -7.50
N GLU A 203 -2.04 -7.99 -8.57
CA GLU A 203 -1.57 -8.16 -9.93
C GLU A 203 -0.19 -7.53 -10.10
N LYS A 204 0.00 -6.33 -9.55
CA LYS A 204 1.31 -5.67 -9.62
C LYS A 204 2.42 -6.43 -8.93
N ILE A 205 2.18 -6.95 -7.73
CA ILE A 205 3.17 -7.77 -7.02
C ILE A 205 3.45 -9.07 -7.79
N ASN A 206 2.44 -9.62 -8.45
CA ASN A 206 2.60 -10.81 -9.28
C ASN A 206 3.41 -10.54 -10.56
N GLU A 207 3.38 -9.33 -11.11
CA GLU A 207 4.24 -8.91 -12.22
C GLU A 207 5.71 -8.71 -11.84
N MET A 208 5.99 -8.32 -10.60
CA MET A 208 7.36 -8.04 -10.13
C MET A 208 8.27 -9.27 -10.24
N ASP A 209 9.53 -9.09 -10.59
CA ASP A 209 10.48 -10.21 -10.56
C ASP A 209 10.78 -10.68 -9.13
N VAL A 210 11.14 -11.95 -8.98
CA VAL A 210 11.45 -12.53 -7.65
C VAL A 210 12.56 -11.76 -6.92
N LEU A 211 13.49 -11.16 -7.68
CA LEU A 211 14.57 -10.33 -7.14
C LEU A 211 14.05 -9.01 -6.56
N GLU A 212 13.07 -8.37 -7.20
CA GLU A 212 12.47 -7.13 -6.70
C GLU A 212 11.71 -7.39 -5.40
N VAL A 213 10.99 -8.52 -5.32
CA VAL A 213 10.32 -8.96 -4.09
C VAL A 213 11.33 -9.28 -2.98
N GLU A 214 12.46 -9.92 -3.31
CA GLU A 214 13.57 -10.16 -2.38
C GLU A 214 14.13 -8.83 -1.85
N GLU A 215 14.41 -7.86 -2.72
CA GLU A 215 14.96 -6.56 -2.34
C GLU A 215 13.99 -5.77 -1.45
N LEU A 216 12.71 -5.74 -1.82
CA LEU A 216 11.65 -5.13 -1.02
C LEU A 216 11.57 -5.73 0.37
N LEU A 217 11.56 -7.06 0.49
CA LEU A 217 11.52 -7.73 1.78
C LEU A 217 12.82 -7.55 2.59
N MET A 218 13.97 -7.57 1.93
CA MET A 218 15.27 -7.37 2.57
C MET A 218 15.44 -5.95 3.10
N SER A 219 14.85 -4.95 2.45
CA SER A 219 14.91 -3.55 2.90
C SER A 219 14.35 -3.36 4.32
N ILE A 220 13.41 -4.22 4.72
CA ILE A 220 12.70 -4.13 6.01
C ILE A 220 13.22 -5.16 7.00
N MET A 221 13.39 -6.40 6.55
CA MET A 221 13.68 -7.50 7.48
C MET A 221 15.17 -7.68 7.77
N LYS A 222 16.09 -6.95 7.10
CA LYS A 222 17.54 -7.15 7.26
C LYS A 222 18.00 -7.09 8.72
N LYS A 223 17.47 -6.14 9.50
CA LYS A 223 17.82 -6.01 10.92
C LYS A 223 17.35 -7.21 11.73
N GLU A 224 16.10 -7.63 11.52
CA GLU A 224 15.49 -8.76 12.23
C GLU A 224 16.17 -10.09 11.88
N LEU A 225 16.48 -10.31 10.60
CA LEU A 225 17.22 -11.48 10.15
C LEU A 225 18.63 -11.54 10.75
N ASN A 226 19.32 -10.40 10.81
CA ASN A 226 20.63 -10.32 11.47
C ASN A 226 20.53 -10.56 12.98
N ALA A 227 19.46 -10.09 13.64
CA ALA A 227 19.22 -10.37 15.05
C ALA A 227 19.05 -11.88 15.28
N ILE A 228 18.29 -12.56 14.41
CA ILE A 228 18.15 -14.02 14.44
C ILE A 228 19.53 -14.68 14.30
N VAL A 229 20.34 -14.31 13.30
CA VAL A 229 21.70 -14.87 13.11
C VAL A 229 22.59 -14.67 14.34
N ASN A 230 22.59 -13.47 14.92
CA ASN A 230 23.36 -13.15 16.12
C ASN A 230 22.88 -13.92 17.35
N LEU A 231 21.57 -14.13 17.49
CA LEU A 231 20.99 -14.97 18.54
C LEU A 231 21.46 -16.42 18.41
N GLY A 232 21.58 -16.93 17.17
CA GLY A 232 22.16 -18.25 16.91
C GLY A 232 23.58 -18.38 17.44
N ALA A 233 24.42 -17.35 17.23
CA ALA A 233 25.77 -17.31 17.77
C ALA A 233 25.78 -17.27 19.31
N LEU A 234 24.90 -16.45 19.91
CA LEU A 234 24.78 -16.34 21.37
C LEU A 234 24.33 -17.67 22.01
N ILE A 235 23.33 -18.33 21.43
CA ILE A 235 22.85 -19.63 21.91
C ILE A 235 23.96 -20.67 21.78
N GLY A 236 24.65 -20.71 20.64
CA GLY A 236 25.79 -21.60 20.45
C GLY A 236 26.91 -21.38 21.46
N PHE A 237 27.19 -20.12 21.81
CA PHE A 237 28.13 -19.76 22.86
C PHE A 237 27.71 -20.26 24.23
N ILE A 238 26.44 -20.02 24.62
CA ILE A 238 25.89 -20.46 25.91
C ILE A 238 25.90 -21.98 26.02
N LEU A 239 25.51 -22.70 24.98
CA LEU A 239 25.55 -24.16 24.96
C LEU A 239 26.99 -24.69 25.11
N GLY A 240 27.95 -24.05 24.46
CA GLY A 240 29.35 -24.41 24.62
C GLY A 240 29.89 -24.10 26.02
N LEU A 241 29.38 -23.07 26.71
CA LEU A 241 29.69 -22.82 28.13
C LEU A 241 29.08 -23.88 29.05
N ILE A 242 27.83 -24.28 28.80
CA ILE A 242 27.16 -25.33 29.56
C ILE A 242 27.92 -26.66 29.44
N ASN A 243 28.42 -26.99 28.25
CA ASN A 243 29.22 -28.19 28.00
C ASN A 243 30.61 -28.17 28.69
N LEU A 244 31.01 -27.08 29.34
CA LEU A 244 32.20 -27.04 30.19
C LEU A 244 31.88 -27.33 31.66
N LEU A 245 30.61 -27.14 32.06
CA LEU A 245 30.14 -27.30 33.44
C LEU A 245 29.67 -28.73 33.72
N PHE A 246 29.31 -29.49 32.68
CA PHE A 246 28.87 -30.89 32.73
C PHE A 246 29.83 -31.76 31.92
#